data_AF-A0A1Y2L6E9-F1
#
_entry.id   AF-A0A1Y2L6E9-F1
#
_cell.length_a   1.000
_cell.length_b   1.000
_cell.length_c   1.000
_cell.angle_alpha   90.00
_cell.angle_beta   90.00
_cell.angle_gamma   90.00
#
_symmetry.space_group_name_H-M   'P 1'
#
loop_
_entity.id
_entity.type
_entity.pdbx_description
1 polymer ?
#
loop_
_entity_poly.entity_id
_entity_poly.type
_entity_poly.pdbx_seq_one_letter_code
_entity_poly.pdbx_strand_id
1 'polypeptide(L)'
;MIDYNGMINKQFCAFDTNYISQQKKFASRMSPLEDRLSALQEQGHSMAASDQRMIECKWLLQYTADWNALQAAVALLSESLKDTNQEWAEVQSSVDGSWGPCYSQWFLKVDAMIDAVNELADQGEAPQYPFDFLAPIATIDGMKAWLNDHRTSKILADGIDRRDALGAVTAVLSEMCFKSEIRDYFRQYVKGFDLGDDYIAAYKAWLDEWQDPETGYWGAWFEQEDGSLVKTTDLSLSFHNISYQHGKVAYWPEVFATTLSLRDGTYPYGWKHNGDFNNHNNYDVAKIFAEGWSSVDDATHQQASEDLSTLLDWCLNVSMTQDGGFIDDDSFYNSVGAAYYYGVSFLDEIGYFDPSKCFWTDETFPEGPALCGKIQKNMKSHDLDDDEADAAMEKLVDACGDCSKSNKRRTVH
;
A
#
# COMPACT_ATOMS: atom_id res chain seq x y z
N MET A 1 -12.73 -2.22 -21.47
CA MET A 1 -11.95 -2.70 -20.33
C MET A 1 -12.74 -3.82 -19.66
N ILE A 2 -12.06 -4.85 -19.16
CA ILE A 2 -12.71 -5.95 -18.43
C ILE A 2 -13.15 -5.42 -17.06
N ASP A 3 -14.41 -5.67 -16.68
CA ASP A 3 -14.89 -5.41 -15.32
C ASP A 3 -14.40 -6.54 -14.40
N TYR A 4 -13.18 -6.42 -13.90
CA TYR A 4 -12.57 -7.44 -13.04
C TYR A 4 -13.33 -7.60 -11.71
N ASN A 5 -13.83 -6.50 -11.12
CA ASN A 5 -14.64 -6.57 -9.90
C ASN A 5 -15.95 -7.35 -10.14
N GLY A 6 -16.62 -7.11 -11.26
CA GLY A 6 -17.79 -7.88 -11.68
C GLY A 6 -17.47 -9.35 -11.94
N MET A 7 -16.33 -9.63 -12.58
CA MET A 7 -15.84 -11.01 -12.82
C MET A 7 -15.61 -11.75 -11.50
N ILE A 8 -14.84 -11.16 -10.58
CA ILE A 8 -14.49 -11.74 -9.27
C ILE A 8 -15.76 -12.00 -8.45
N ASN A 9 -16.66 -11.02 -8.37
CA ASN A 9 -17.94 -11.19 -7.69
C ASN A 9 -18.79 -12.33 -8.28
N LYS A 10 -18.79 -12.48 -9.62
CA LYS A 10 -19.47 -13.60 -10.27
C LYS A 10 -18.86 -14.94 -9.85
N GLN A 11 -17.53 -15.04 -9.79
CA GLN A 11 -16.87 -16.27 -9.37
C GLN A 11 -17.19 -16.64 -7.91
N PHE A 12 -17.16 -15.67 -6.99
CA PHE A 12 -17.57 -15.89 -5.61
C PHE A 12 -19.04 -16.32 -5.49
N CYS A 13 -19.94 -15.71 -6.26
CA CYS A 13 -21.36 -16.09 -6.27
C CYS A 13 -21.60 -17.48 -6.88
N ALA A 14 -20.73 -17.93 -7.79
CA ALA A 14 -20.76 -19.28 -8.33
C ALA A 14 -20.25 -20.31 -7.30
N PHE A 15 -19.23 -19.96 -6.51
CA PHE A 15 -18.73 -20.78 -5.40
C PHE A 15 -19.74 -20.87 -4.25
N ASP A 16 -20.28 -19.73 -3.79
CA ASP A 16 -21.32 -19.64 -2.78
C ASP A 16 -22.46 -18.72 -3.25
N THR A 17 -23.62 -19.32 -3.52
CA THR A 17 -24.83 -18.59 -3.95
C THR A 17 -25.33 -17.54 -2.96
N ASN A 18 -24.91 -17.60 -1.69
CA ASN A 18 -25.24 -16.62 -0.66
C ASN A 18 -24.15 -15.56 -0.45
N TYR A 19 -23.06 -15.57 -1.24
CA TYR A 19 -21.87 -14.76 -1.01
C TYR A 19 -22.19 -13.29 -0.70
N ILE A 20 -22.94 -12.61 -1.58
CA ILE A 20 -23.29 -11.18 -1.40
C ILE A 20 -24.11 -10.95 -0.12
N SER A 21 -25.00 -11.88 0.23
CA SER A 21 -25.82 -11.74 1.44
C SER A 21 -25.00 -11.94 2.72
N GLN A 22 -24.03 -12.86 2.68
CA GLN A 22 -23.12 -13.15 3.78
C GLN A 22 -22.11 -12.02 3.96
N GLN A 23 -21.51 -11.53 2.88
CA GLN A 23 -20.61 -10.38 2.89
C GLN A 23 -21.30 -9.16 3.52
N LYS A 24 -22.52 -8.82 3.08
CA LYS A 24 -23.30 -7.73 3.69
C LYS A 24 -23.58 -7.94 5.18
N LYS A 25 -23.98 -9.16 5.55
CA LYS A 25 -24.25 -9.51 6.95
C LYS A 25 -23.01 -9.36 7.83
N PHE A 26 -21.84 -9.79 7.37
CA PHE A 26 -20.60 -9.66 8.13
C PHE A 26 -20.09 -8.22 8.15
N ALA A 27 -20.15 -7.49 7.04
CA ALA A 27 -19.85 -6.06 7.01
C ALA A 27 -20.69 -5.28 8.05
N SER A 28 -22.00 -5.53 8.11
CA SER A 28 -22.87 -4.92 9.14
C SER A 28 -22.54 -5.33 10.57
N ARG A 29 -21.92 -6.49 10.78
CA ARG A 29 -21.47 -6.94 12.11
C ARG A 29 -20.12 -6.36 12.50
N MET A 30 -19.26 -6.09 11.52
CA MET A 30 -17.93 -5.53 11.72
C MET A 30 -17.95 -4.03 11.92
N SER A 31 -18.80 -3.29 11.20
CA SER A 31 -18.93 -1.83 11.30
C SER A 31 -18.99 -1.31 12.76
N PRO A 32 -19.85 -1.79 13.67
CA PRO A 32 -19.85 -1.29 15.05
C PRO A 32 -18.61 -1.68 15.86
N LEU A 33 -17.84 -2.69 15.45
CA LEU A 33 -16.55 -3.04 16.06
C LEU A 33 -15.43 -2.13 15.56
N GLU A 34 -15.49 -1.74 14.29
CA GLU A 34 -14.61 -0.75 13.67
C GLU A 34 -14.81 0.62 14.31
N ASP A 35 -16.05 1.11 14.40
CA ASP A 35 -16.38 2.36 15.11
C ASP A 35 -15.84 2.35 16.55
N ARG A 36 -15.89 1.19 17.21
CA ARG A 36 -15.40 1.04 18.59
C ARG A 36 -13.88 1.06 18.66
N LEU A 37 -13.20 0.44 17.71
CA LEU A 37 -11.75 0.43 17.60
C LEU A 37 -11.23 1.85 17.38
N SER A 38 -11.76 2.55 16.37
CA SER A 38 -11.41 3.95 16.08
C SER A 38 -11.65 4.84 17.30
N ALA A 39 -12.81 4.72 17.97
CA ALA A 39 -13.08 5.51 19.16
C ALA A 39 -12.13 5.23 20.34
N LEU A 40 -11.54 4.02 20.44
CA LEU A 40 -10.53 3.69 21.46
C LEU A 40 -9.16 4.27 21.08
N GLN A 41 -8.80 4.22 19.79
CA GLN A 41 -7.57 4.82 19.27
C GLN A 41 -7.58 6.35 19.40
N GLU A 42 -8.71 7.01 19.12
CA GLU A 42 -8.92 8.44 19.36
C GLU A 42 -8.76 8.84 20.85
N GLN A 43 -8.88 7.88 21.78
CA GLN A 43 -8.63 8.09 23.20
C GLN A 43 -7.17 7.86 23.61
N GLY A 44 -6.29 7.57 22.64
CA GLY A 44 -4.86 7.32 22.85
C GLY A 44 -4.51 5.89 23.26
N HIS A 45 -5.40 4.91 23.01
CA HIS A 45 -5.07 3.49 23.20
C HIS A 45 -4.53 2.91 21.89
N SER A 46 -3.34 2.29 21.87
CA SER A 46 -2.78 1.75 20.61
C SER A 46 -3.68 0.70 19.97
N MET A 47 -4.30 -0.17 20.79
CA MET A 47 -5.22 -1.21 20.33
C MET A 47 -4.62 -2.19 19.29
N ALA A 48 -3.29 -2.37 19.30
CA ALA A 48 -2.55 -3.15 18.31
C ALA A 48 -3.07 -4.59 18.09
N ALA A 49 -3.51 -5.28 19.16
CA ALA A 49 -4.07 -6.62 19.01
C ALA A 49 -5.43 -6.60 18.29
N SER A 50 -6.26 -5.61 18.57
CA SER A 50 -7.54 -5.40 17.90
C SER A 50 -7.37 -4.94 16.45
N ASP A 51 -6.37 -4.12 16.14
CA ASP A 51 -6.04 -3.72 14.76
C ASP A 51 -5.64 -4.91 13.90
N GLN A 52 -4.71 -5.74 14.38
CA GLN A 52 -4.32 -6.98 13.70
C GLN A 52 -5.54 -7.88 13.43
N ARG A 53 -6.46 -7.97 14.39
CA ARG A 53 -7.70 -8.75 14.20
C ARG A 53 -8.67 -8.12 13.22
N MET A 54 -8.76 -6.80 13.19
CA MET A 54 -9.59 -6.08 12.23
C MET A 54 -9.08 -6.29 10.81
N ILE A 55 -7.77 -6.16 10.60
CA ILE A 55 -7.11 -6.40 9.31
C ILE A 55 -7.43 -7.82 8.79
N GLU A 56 -7.28 -8.84 9.64
CA GLU A 56 -7.60 -10.21 9.23
C GLU A 56 -9.11 -10.42 8.95
N CYS A 57 -9.99 -9.77 9.72
CA CYS A 57 -11.42 -9.79 9.43
C CYS A 57 -11.75 -9.13 8.08
N LYS A 58 -11.12 -7.99 7.76
CA LYS A 58 -11.29 -7.30 6.47
C LYS A 58 -10.81 -8.19 5.32
N TRP A 59 -9.63 -8.82 5.47
CA TRP A 59 -9.11 -9.76 4.48
C TRP A 59 -10.07 -10.94 4.24
N LEU A 60 -10.52 -11.60 5.32
CA LEU A 60 -11.47 -12.72 5.23
C LEU A 60 -12.79 -12.30 4.55
N LEU A 61 -13.29 -11.10 4.83
CA LEU A 61 -14.51 -10.55 4.26
C LEU A 61 -14.40 -10.21 2.76
N GLN A 62 -13.23 -9.75 2.32
CA GLN A 62 -13.01 -9.21 0.98
C GLN A 62 -12.47 -10.26 -0.01
N TYR A 63 -11.63 -11.17 0.46
CA TYR A 63 -10.86 -12.08 -0.40
C TYR A 63 -11.22 -13.55 -0.24
N THR A 64 -12.21 -13.89 0.61
CA THR A 64 -12.60 -15.29 0.81
C THR A 64 -14.11 -15.48 0.92
N ALA A 65 -14.56 -16.70 0.70
CA ALA A 65 -15.89 -17.19 1.08
C ALA A 65 -15.86 -18.05 2.37
N ASP A 66 -14.81 -17.94 3.21
CA ASP A 66 -14.72 -18.69 4.47
C ASP A 66 -15.44 -17.97 5.61
N TRP A 67 -16.76 -18.08 5.60
CA TRP A 67 -17.63 -17.47 6.61
C TRP A 67 -17.42 -18.01 8.02
N ASN A 68 -16.90 -19.24 8.16
CA ASN A 68 -16.64 -19.83 9.48
C ASN A 68 -15.39 -19.22 10.09
N ALA A 69 -14.32 -19.11 9.30
CA ALA A 69 -13.11 -18.38 9.72
C ALA A 69 -13.46 -16.92 10.05
N LEU A 70 -14.22 -16.23 9.20
CA LEU A 70 -14.63 -14.85 9.46
C LEU A 70 -15.49 -14.74 10.73
N GLN A 71 -16.40 -15.68 10.99
CA GLN A 71 -17.17 -15.70 12.23
C GLN A 71 -16.28 -15.83 13.47
N ALA A 72 -15.27 -16.70 13.42
CA ALA A 72 -14.32 -16.88 14.50
C ALA A 72 -13.46 -15.63 14.70
N ALA A 73 -12.94 -15.05 13.61
CA ALA A 73 -12.14 -13.83 13.64
C ALA A 73 -12.92 -12.64 14.24
N VAL A 74 -14.18 -12.43 13.82
CA VAL A 74 -15.06 -11.39 14.39
C VAL A 74 -15.31 -11.60 15.89
N ALA A 75 -15.44 -12.85 16.34
CA ALA A 75 -15.61 -13.13 17.76
C ALA A 75 -14.35 -12.79 18.56
N LEU A 76 -13.16 -13.09 18.02
CA LEU A 76 -11.87 -12.74 18.63
C LEU A 76 -11.65 -11.22 18.65
N LEU A 77 -11.99 -10.51 17.56
CA LEU A 77 -11.96 -9.04 17.52
C LEU A 77 -12.87 -8.46 18.62
N SER A 78 -14.12 -8.89 18.68
CA SER A 78 -15.07 -8.42 19.68
C SER A 78 -14.62 -8.70 21.12
N GLU A 79 -13.90 -9.79 21.37
CA GLU A 79 -13.30 -10.06 22.67
C GLU A 79 -12.12 -9.13 22.96
N SER A 80 -11.22 -8.95 21.99
CA SER A 80 -10.02 -8.10 22.16
C SER A 80 -10.36 -6.66 22.51
N LEU A 81 -11.43 -6.10 21.93
CA LEU A 81 -11.89 -4.72 22.18
C LEU A 81 -12.33 -4.44 23.64
N LYS A 82 -12.38 -5.46 24.49
CA LYS A 82 -12.72 -5.32 25.92
C LYS A 82 -11.52 -4.96 26.79
N ASP A 83 -10.30 -5.17 26.30
CA ASP A 83 -9.06 -4.89 27.02
C ASP A 83 -8.20 -3.91 26.21
N THR A 84 -7.89 -2.76 26.78
CA THR A 84 -7.06 -1.73 26.13
C THR A 84 -5.56 -1.97 26.34
N ASN A 85 -5.16 -2.92 27.20
CA ASN A 85 -3.77 -3.29 27.40
C ASN A 85 -3.31 -4.27 26.31
N GLN A 86 -2.85 -3.71 25.18
CA GLN A 86 -2.54 -4.49 23.98
C GLN A 86 -1.12 -4.34 23.44
N GLU A 87 -0.22 -3.61 24.14
CA GLU A 87 1.19 -3.38 23.74
C GLU A 87 1.96 -4.70 23.49
N TRP A 88 1.54 -5.80 24.11
CA TRP A 88 2.12 -7.12 23.88
C TRP A 88 2.02 -7.59 22.43
N ALA A 89 1.11 -7.04 21.63
CA ALA A 89 0.91 -7.42 20.23
C ALA A 89 1.91 -6.77 19.27
N GLU A 90 2.66 -5.76 19.73
CA GLU A 90 3.70 -5.06 18.95
C GLU A 90 5.07 -5.73 19.09
N VAL A 91 5.21 -6.66 20.03
CA VAL A 91 6.49 -7.32 20.33
C VAL A 91 6.73 -8.52 19.42
N GLN A 92 7.98 -8.69 19.01
CA GLN A 92 8.41 -9.86 18.25
C GLN A 92 8.15 -11.17 19.03
N SER A 93 7.53 -12.14 18.36
CA SER A 93 7.22 -13.47 18.88
C SER A 93 8.48 -14.27 19.19
N SER A 94 8.61 -14.74 20.43
CA SER A 94 9.66 -15.69 20.83
C SER A 94 9.49 -17.12 20.27
N VAL A 95 8.34 -17.41 19.64
CA VAL A 95 7.99 -18.76 19.15
C VAL A 95 8.60 -19.03 17.77
N ASP A 96 8.47 -18.06 16.87
CA ASP A 96 8.81 -18.18 15.45
C ASP A 96 9.46 -16.90 14.87
N GLY A 97 9.65 -15.87 15.71
CA GLY A 97 10.24 -14.58 15.33
C GLY A 97 9.34 -13.67 14.52
N SER A 98 8.05 -13.97 14.38
CA SER A 98 7.11 -13.12 13.65
C SER A 98 6.66 -11.91 14.47
N TRP A 99 6.21 -10.86 13.79
CA TRP A 99 5.28 -9.89 14.35
C TRP A 99 3.85 -10.33 14.06
N GLY A 100 2.87 -9.58 14.58
CA GLY A 100 1.46 -9.88 14.33
C GLY A 100 0.98 -11.16 15.01
N PRO A 101 1.13 -11.33 16.35
CA PRO A 101 0.72 -12.54 17.05
C PRO A 101 -0.79 -12.84 16.96
N CYS A 102 -1.60 -11.86 16.57
CA CYS A 102 -3.04 -12.04 16.40
C CYS A 102 -3.45 -12.56 15.01
N TYR A 103 -2.55 -12.56 14.02
CA TYR A 103 -2.80 -13.11 12.70
C TYR A 103 -2.75 -14.63 12.68
N SER A 104 -3.78 -15.25 12.09
CA SER A 104 -3.71 -16.67 11.72
C SER A 104 -3.09 -16.89 10.34
N GLN A 105 -3.22 -15.90 9.43
CA GLN A 105 -2.62 -15.97 8.10
C GLN A 105 -1.12 -15.67 8.14
N TRP A 106 -0.34 -16.54 7.50
CA TRP A 106 1.11 -16.39 7.42
C TRP A 106 1.55 -15.11 6.69
N PHE A 107 0.91 -14.78 5.56
CA PHE A 107 1.33 -13.62 4.76
C PHE A 107 1.09 -12.29 5.50
N LEU A 108 0.08 -12.19 6.37
CA LEU A 108 -0.13 -11.00 7.22
C LEU A 108 0.98 -10.81 8.25
N LYS A 109 1.60 -11.91 8.71
CA LYS A 109 2.80 -11.84 9.56
C LYS A 109 4.05 -11.42 8.79
N VAL A 110 4.12 -11.77 7.50
CA VAL A 110 5.20 -11.32 6.60
C VAL A 110 5.08 -9.81 6.38
N ASP A 111 3.86 -9.33 6.13
CA ASP A 111 3.53 -7.92 6.00
C ASP A 111 3.89 -7.15 7.28
N ALA A 112 3.33 -7.53 8.44
CA ALA A 112 3.64 -6.86 9.71
C ALA A 112 5.12 -6.91 10.13
N MET A 113 5.92 -7.84 9.59
CA MET A 113 7.36 -7.86 9.84
C MET A 113 8.09 -6.76 9.09
N ILE A 114 7.64 -6.36 7.89
CA ILE A 114 8.39 -5.38 7.11
C ILE A 114 8.36 -4.00 7.78
N ASP A 115 7.25 -3.60 8.39
CA ASP A 115 7.14 -2.37 9.17
C ASP A 115 8.15 -2.37 10.33
N ALA A 116 8.15 -3.43 11.13
CA ALA A 116 9.09 -3.58 12.24
C ALA A 116 10.57 -3.64 11.78
N VAL A 117 10.85 -4.24 10.62
CA VAL A 117 12.21 -4.28 10.08
C VAL A 117 12.65 -2.92 9.57
N ASN A 118 11.76 -2.11 9.00
CA ASN A 118 12.09 -0.74 8.62
C ASN A 118 12.54 0.06 9.86
N GLU A 119 11.78 -0.01 10.96
CA GLU A 119 12.15 0.64 12.22
C GLU A 119 13.50 0.14 12.77
N LEU A 120 13.69 -1.19 12.84
CA LEU A 120 14.94 -1.77 13.33
C LEU A 120 16.14 -1.42 12.45
N ALA A 121 15.94 -1.30 11.13
CA ALA A 121 16.99 -0.91 10.20
C ALA A 121 17.42 0.55 10.43
N ASP A 122 16.47 1.45 10.65
CA ASP A 122 16.75 2.87 10.95
C ASP A 122 17.48 3.04 12.29
N GLN A 123 17.14 2.21 13.28
CA GLN A 123 17.80 2.19 14.58
C GLN A 123 19.14 1.42 14.57
N GLY A 124 19.38 0.62 13.53
CA GLY A 124 20.56 -0.24 13.42
C GLY A 124 20.57 -1.40 14.43
N GLU A 125 19.40 -1.82 14.91
CA GLU A 125 19.24 -2.86 15.92
C GLU A 125 19.07 -4.25 15.30
N ALA A 126 19.44 -5.31 16.02
CA ALA A 126 19.19 -6.68 15.56
C ALA A 126 17.81 -7.15 16.04
N PRO A 127 17.12 -8.05 15.31
CA PRO A 127 15.88 -8.61 15.80
C PRO A 127 16.15 -9.45 17.05
N GLN A 128 15.20 -9.47 17.99
CA GLN A 128 15.31 -10.19 19.24
C GLN A 128 15.34 -11.72 19.02
N TYR A 129 14.59 -12.21 18.04
CA TYR A 129 14.46 -13.62 17.71
C TYR A 129 14.71 -13.89 16.21
N PRO A 130 15.17 -15.10 15.83
CA PRO A 130 15.33 -15.48 14.42
C PRO A 130 14.00 -15.53 13.67
N PHE A 131 13.99 -15.17 12.39
CA PHE A 131 12.78 -15.15 11.55
C PHE A 131 12.42 -16.54 11.01
N ASP A 132 12.25 -17.52 11.90
CA ASP A 132 11.94 -18.91 11.52
C ASP A 132 10.63 -19.02 10.75
N PHE A 133 9.68 -18.10 10.98
CA PHE A 133 8.42 -18.03 10.24
C PHE A 133 8.61 -17.77 8.74
N LEU A 134 9.75 -17.23 8.28
CA LEU A 134 10.03 -17.01 6.85
C LEU A 134 10.42 -18.27 6.09
N ALA A 135 10.46 -19.44 6.73
CA ALA A 135 10.80 -20.72 6.11
C ALA A 135 10.12 -21.01 4.75
N PRO A 136 8.84 -20.65 4.50
CA PRO A 136 8.21 -20.88 3.20
C PRO A 136 8.90 -20.19 2.02
N ILE A 137 9.54 -19.05 2.26
CA ILE A 137 10.21 -18.24 1.22
C ILE A 137 11.72 -18.09 1.46
N ALA A 138 12.29 -18.71 2.50
CA ALA A 138 13.71 -18.57 2.88
C ALA A 138 14.72 -19.13 1.85
N THR A 139 14.25 -19.84 0.83
CA THR A 139 15.09 -20.40 -0.25
C THR A 139 14.52 -19.99 -1.61
N ILE A 140 15.36 -19.97 -2.65
CA ILE A 140 14.93 -19.65 -4.02
C ILE A 140 13.78 -20.55 -4.47
N ASP A 141 13.87 -21.86 -4.22
CA ASP A 141 12.84 -22.82 -4.61
C ASP A 141 11.55 -22.63 -3.80
N GLY A 142 11.66 -22.36 -2.49
CA GLY A 142 10.51 -22.07 -1.63
C GLY A 142 9.79 -20.79 -2.05
N MET A 143 10.54 -19.70 -2.27
CA MET A 143 10.02 -18.44 -2.79
C MET A 143 9.28 -18.63 -4.10
N LYS A 144 9.89 -19.28 -5.09
CA LYS A 144 9.25 -19.53 -6.39
C LYS A 144 8.02 -20.42 -6.27
N ALA A 145 8.07 -21.46 -5.44
CA ALA A 145 6.94 -22.35 -5.22
C ALA A 145 5.75 -21.59 -4.62
N TRP A 146 6.00 -20.77 -3.59
CA TRP A 146 4.95 -19.98 -2.94
C TRP A 146 4.35 -18.96 -3.92
N LEU A 147 5.19 -18.18 -4.61
CA LEU A 147 4.73 -17.17 -5.57
C LEU A 147 3.94 -17.79 -6.73
N ASN A 148 4.38 -18.93 -7.25
CA ASN A 148 3.67 -19.62 -8.34
C ASN A 148 2.35 -20.27 -7.89
N ASP A 149 2.21 -20.66 -6.63
CA ASP A 149 0.95 -21.13 -6.08
C ASP A 149 -0.05 -19.98 -5.85
N HIS A 150 0.45 -18.78 -5.54
CA HIS A 150 -0.38 -17.61 -5.22
C HIS A 150 -0.66 -16.70 -6.40
N ARG A 151 0.09 -16.79 -7.51
CA ARG A 151 -0.13 -15.95 -8.70
C ARG A 151 -1.47 -16.17 -9.40
N THR A 152 -2.19 -17.25 -9.09
CA THR A 152 -3.47 -17.59 -9.71
C THR A 152 -4.56 -17.86 -8.67
N SER A 153 -5.55 -16.97 -8.61
CA SER A 153 -6.78 -17.11 -7.83
C SER A 153 -7.71 -18.17 -8.45
N LYS A 154 -8.17 -19.10 -7.61
CA LYS A 154 -9.03 -20.24 -7.99
C LYS A 154 -10.37 -20.18 -7.25
N ILE A 155 -10.98 -19.01 -7.23
CA ILE A 155 -12.21 -18.71 -6.46
C ILE A 155 -13.32 -19.74 -6.74
N LEU A 156 -13.49 -20.16 -7.99
CA LEU A 156 -14.50 -21.16 -8.36
C LEU A 156 -14.29 -22.52 -7.67
N ALA A 157 -13.05 -22.87 -7.33
CA ALA A 157 -12.67 -24.15 -6.75
C ALA A 157 -12.60 -24.12 -5.22
N ASP A 158 -12.08 -23.04 -4.65
CA ASP A 158 -11.79 -22.95 -3.21
C ASP A 158 -12.34 -21.71 -2.51
N GLY A 159 -12.95 -20.79 -3.24
CA GLY A 159 -13.52 -19.57 -2.68
C GLY A 159 -12.45 -18.61 -2.14
N ILE A 160 -11.23 -18.62 -2.68
CA ILE A 160 -10.14 -17.73 -2.25
C ILE A 160 -9.61 -16.91 -3.43
N ASP A 161 -9.68 -15.59 -3.28
CA ASP A 161 -8.90 -14.64 -4.07
C ASP A 161 -7.52 -14.46 -3.42
N ARG A 162 -6.47 -14.82 -4.15
CA ARG A 162 -5.08 -14.80 -3.69
C ARG A 162 -4.38 -13.47 -3.97
N ARG A 163 -5.05 -12.51 -4.61
CA ARG A 163 -4.47 -11.21 -4.99
C ARG A 163 -3.78 -10.52 -3.83
N ASP A 164 -4.45 -10.48 -2.67
CA ASP A 164 -3.93 -9.76 -1.50
C ASP A 164 -2.67 -10.40 -0.91
N ALA A 165 -2.71 -11.73 -0.71
CA ALA A 165 -1.56 -12.48 -0.23
C ALA A 165 -0.37 -12.35 -1.18
N LEU A 166 -0.61 -12.47 -2.49
CA LEU A 166 0.41 -12.27 -3.51
C LEU A 166 1.01 -10.87 -3.41
N GLY A 167 0.16 -9.84 -3.31
CA GLY A 167 0.57 -8.45 -3.18
C GLY A 167 1.48 -8.22 -1.99
N ALA A 168 1.02 -8.57 -0.78
CA ALA A 168 1.77 -8.40 0.46
C ALA A 168 3.16 -9.06 0.38
N VAL A 169 3.22 -10.33 -0.03
CA VAL A 169 4.51 -11.04 -0.08
C VAL A 169 5.43 -10.48 -1.16
N THR A 170 4.90 -10.05 -2.31
CA THR A 170 5.73 -9.41 -3.35
C THR A 170 6.22 -8.03 -2.94
N ALA A 171 5.43 -7.24 -2.20
CA ALA A 171 5.87 -5.96 -1.66
C ALA A 171 7.04 -6.17 -0.68
N VAL A 172 6.89 -7.07 0.29
CA VAL A 172 7.94 -7.40 1.26
C VAL A 172 9.20 -7.93 0.58
N LEU A 173 9.07 -8.85 -0.39
CA LEU A 173 10.23 -9.33 -1.16
C LEU A 173 10.91 -8.22 -1.95
N SER A 174 10.15 -7.26 -2.48
CA SER A 174 10.70 -6.10 -3.21
C SER A 174 11.48 -5.18 -2.29
N GLU A 175 10.97 -4.88 -1.09
CA GLU A 175 11.72 -4.12 -0.09
C GLU A 175 13.00 -4.84 0.32
N MET A 176 12.90 -6.12 0.66
CA MET A 176 14.05 -6.94 1.02
C MET A 176 15.11 -6.96 -0.09
N CYS A 177 14.71 -7.08 -1.35
CA CYS A 177 15.65 -7.25 -2.46
C CYS A 177 16.21 -5.92 -2.98
N PHE A 178 15.41 -4.86 -3.00
CA PHE A 178 15.70 -3.64 -3.77
C PHE A 178 15.93 -2.39 -2.91
N LYS A 179 15.36 -2.30 -1.69
CA LYS A 179 15.71 -1.23 -0.74
C LYS A 179 17.04 -1.58 -0.07
N SER A 180 18.08 -0.77 -0.31
CA SER A 180 19.45 -1.09 0.12
C SER A 180 19.55 -1.31 1.62
N GLU A 181 18.88 -0.46 2.38
CA GLU A 181 18.92 -0.42 3.84
C GLU A 181 18.33 -1.71 4.42
N ILE A 182 17.20 -2.15 3.87
CA ILE A 182 16.53 -3.39 4.28
C ILE A 182 17.30 -4.62 3.81
N ARG A 183 17.81 -4.61 2.58
CA ARG A 183 18.67 -5.70 2.08
C ARG A 183 19.90 -5.90 2.97
N ASP A 184 20.58 -4.80 3.30
CA ASP A 184 21.80 -4.83 4.09
C ASP A 184 21.50 -5.23 5.54
N TYR A 185 20.37 -4.78 6.10
CA TYR A 185 19.85 -5.24 7.39
C TYR A 185 19.66 -6.76 7.41
N PHE A 186 18.95 -7.33 6.43
CA PHE A 186 18.71 -8.77 6.36
C PHE A 186 20.02 -9.56 6.29
N ARG A 187 20.97 -9.12 5.45
CA ARG A 187 22.28 -9.76 5.30
C ARG A 187 23.11 -9.72 6.59
N GLN A 188 22.99 -8.63 7.35
CA GLN A 188 23.74 -8.44 8.58
C GLN A 188 23.12 -9.23 9.75
N TYR A 189 21.82 -9.06 9.98
CA TYR A 189 21.18 -9.43 11.23
C TYR A 189 20.33 -10.69 11.15
N VAL A 190 19.63 -10.93 10.04
CA VAL A 190 18.70 -12.06 9.93
C VAL A 190 19.48 -13.36 9.71
N LYS A 191 19.21 -14.37 10.55
CA LYS A 191 19.82 -15.71 10.46
C LYS A 191 18.80 -16.70 9.92
N GLY A 192 19.26 -17.68 9.15
CA GLY A 192 18.39 -18.70 8.54
C GLY A 192 17.68 -18.26 7.25
N PHE A 193 17.88 -17.01 6.83
CA PHE A 193 17.44 -16.49 5.54
C PHE A 193 18.67 -16.03 4.75
N ASP A 194 19.01 -16.72 3.66
CA ASP A 194 20.17 -16.36 2.83
C ASP A 194 19.75 -15.40 1.72
N LEU A 195 19.71 -14.10 2.03
CA LEU A 195 19.43 -13.03 1.06
C LEU A 195 20.68 -12.71 0.22
N GLY A 196 21.18 -13.71 -0.49
CA GLY A 196 22.30 -13.60 -1.42
C GLY A 196 21.90 -12.97 -2.76
N ASP A 197 22.90 -12.62 -3.58
CA ASP A 197 22.66 -12.05 -4.92
C ASP A 197 21.88 -13.02 -5.84
N ASP A 198 22.08 -14.33 -5.68
CA ASP A 198 21.34 -15.36 -6.43
C ASP A 198 19.84 -15.34 -6.08
N TYR A 199 19.49 -15.07 -4.81
CA TYR A 199 18.10 -14.95 -4.39
C TYR A 199 17.44 -13.73 -5.04
N ILE A 200 18.12 -12.57 -4.97
CA ILE A 200 17.65 -11.32 -5.57
C ILE A 200 17.49 -11.46 -7.09
N ALA A 201 18.47 -12.07 -7.76
CA ALA A 201 18.40 -12.31 -9.20
C ALA A 201 17.26 -13.27 -9.57
N ALA A 202 17.02 -14.31 -8.77
CA ALA A 202 15.92 -15.23 -8.97
C ALA A 202 14.55 -14.58 -8.76
N TYR A 203 14.41 -13.68 -7.78
CA TYR A 203 13.20 -12.91 -7.55
C TYR A 203 12.95 -11.90 -8.67
N LYS A 204 13.97 -11.15 -9.07
CA LYS A 204 13.91 -10.21 -10.22
C LYS A 204 13.46 -10.92 -11.49
N ALA A 205 14.04 -12.08 -11.80
CA ALA A 205 13.65 -12.87 -12.97
C ALA A 205 12.19 -13.34 -12.90
N TRP A 206 11.69 -13.65 -11.69
CA TRP A 206 10.27 -13.99 -11.50
C TRP A 206 9.37 -12.78 -11.71
N LEU A 207 9.73 -11.59 -11.22
CA LEU A 207 9.00 -10.35 -11.49
C LEU A 207 8.95 -10.03 -12.98
N ASP A 208 10.05 -10.22 -13.69
CA ASP A 208 10.14 -9.98 -15.14
C ASP A 208 9.27 -10.96 -15.94
N GLU A 209 9.23 -12.24 -15.54
CA GLU A 209 8.29 -13.22 -16.11
C GLU A 209 6.83 -12.88 -15.78
N TRP A 210 6.59 -12.33 -14.58
CA TRP A 210 5.26 -11.97 -14.13
C TRP A 210 4.75 -10.66 -14.75
N GLN A 211 5.60 -9.80 -15.33
CA GLN A 211 5.13 -8.61 -16.05
C GLN A 211 4.37 -9.03 -17.32
N ASP A 212 3.21 -8.43 -17.58
CA ASP A 212 2.47 -8.68 -18.82
C ASP A 212 3.08 -7.89 -19.98
N PRO A 213 3.58 -8.51 -21.06
CA PRO A 213 4.08 -7.76 -22.22
C PRO A 213 2.98 -7.03 -22.99
N GLU A 214 1.71 -7.41 -22.87
CA GLU A 214 0.61 -6.76 -23.60
C GLU A 214 0.15 -5.46 -22.94
N THR A 215 0.15 -5.43 -21.60
CA THR A 215 -0.33 -4.29 -20.80
C THR A 215 0.78 -3.57 -20.07
N GLY A 216 1.98 -4.15 -19.98
CA GLY A 216 3.08 -3.69 -19.14
C GLY A 216 2.85 -3.89 -17.64
N TYR A 217 1.67 -4.35 -17.22
CA TYR A 217 1.25 -4.37 -15.82
C TYR A 217 1.55 -5.71 -15.13
N TRP A 218 1.56 -5.63 -13.79
CA TRP A 218 1.47 -6.79 -12.91
C TRP A 218 0.03 -6.95 -12.41
N GLY A 219 -0.31 -8.18 -12.04
CA GLY A 219 -1.65 -8.54 -11.61
C GLY A 219 -1.80 -10.04 -11.34
N ALA A 220 -2.81 -10.38 -10.56
CA ALA A 220 -3.17 -11.77 -10.32
C ALA A 220 -3.83 -12.40 -11.57
N TRP A 221 -3.66 -13.70 -11.73
CA TRP A 221 -4.44 -14.48 -12.69
C TRP A 221 -5.72 -15.01 -12.03
N PHE A 222 -6.81 -15.06 -12.78
CA PHE A 222 -8.07 -15.65 -12.33
C PHE A 222 -8.46 -16.79 -13.26
N GLU A 223 -8.62 -17.99 -12.70
CA GLU A 223 -9.12 -19.17 -13.41
C GLU A 223 -10.62 -19.02 -13.68
N GLN A 224 -11.02 -19.19 -14.94
CA GLN A 224 -12.42 -19.09 -15.38
C GLN A 224 -13.09 -20.47 -15.42
N GLU A 225 -14.42 -20.49 -15.55
CA GLU A 225 -15.21 -21.73 -15.57
C GLU A 225 -14.77 -22.72 -16.68
N ASP A 226 -14.26 -22.22 -17.80
CA ASP A 226 -13.77 -23.02 -18.92
C ASP A 226 -12.28 -23.41 -18.82
N GLY A 227 -11.62 -23.07 -17.71
CA GLY A 227 -10.20 -23.29 -17.47
C GLY A 227 -9.27 -22.26 -18.12
N SER A 228 -9.80 -21.24 -18.79
CA SER A 228 -8.99 -20.12 -19.25
C SER A 228 -8.50 -19.26 -18.09
N LEU A 229 -7.40 -18.52 -18.30
CA LEU A 229 -6.85 -17.59 -17.31
C LEU A 229 -7.03 -16.15 -17.80
N VAL A 230 -7.45 -15.28 -16.91
CA VAL A 230 -7.54 -13.82 -17.15
C VAL A 230 -6.56 -13.12 -16.21
N LYS A 231 -5.65 -12.31 -16.75
CA LYS A 231 -4.76 -11.46 -15.95
C LYS A 231 -5.48 -10.17 -15.62
N THR A 232 -5.32 -9.69 -14.40
CA THR A 232 -5.71 -8.33 -14.08
C THR A 232 -4.60 -7.33 -14.42
N THR A 233 -5.00 -6.09 -14.65
CA THR A 233 -4.12 -4.92 -14.70
C THR A 233 -4.29 -4.18 -13.38
N ASP A 234 -3.45 -4.51 -12.40
CA ASP A 234 -3.58 -4.04 -11.02
C ASP A 234 -2.68 -2.82 -10.77
N LEU A 235 -3.28 -1.68 -10.45
CA LEU A 235 -2.59 -0.40 -10.24
C LEU A 235 -1.61 -0.49 -9.07
N SER A 236 -2.08 -1.01 -7.93
CA SER A 236 -1.30 -1.10 -6.71
C SER A 236 -0.13 -2.07 -6.84
N LEU A 237 -0.34 -3.25 -7.43
CA LEU A 237 0.79 -4.18 -7.67
C LEU A 237 1.79 -3.60 -8.66
N SER A 238 1.33 -2.88 -9.68
CA SER A 238 2.22 -2.29 -10.68
C SER A 238 3.02 -1.12 -10.09
N PHE A 239 2.38 -0.27 -9.28
CA PHE A 239 3.04 0.80 -8.54
C PHE A 239 4.20 0.27 -7.69
N HIS A 240 3.94 -0.72 -6.83
CA HIS A 240 4.98 -1.28 -5.94
C HIS A 240 6.15 -1.85 -6.75
N ASN A 241 5.87 -2.66 -7.78
CA ASN A 241 6.92 -3.25 -8.61
C ASN A 241 7.76 -2.21 -9.36
N ILE A 242 7.14 -1.13 -9.84
CA ILE A 242 7.85 -0.03 -10.52
C ILE A 242 8.67 0.77 -9.52
N SER A 243 8.06 1.16 -8.40
CA SER A 243 8.64 2.04 -7.38
C SER A 243 9.87 1.41 -6.72
N TYR A 244 9.75 0.18 -6.21
CA TYR A 244 10.88 -0.49 -5.54
C TYR A 244 12.04 -0.80 -6.50
N GLN A 245 11.76 -0.96 -7.80
CA GLN A 245 12.80 -1.16 -8.81
C GLN A 245 13.36 0.15 -9.38
N HIS A 246 12.89 1.31 -8.91
CA HIS A 246 13.27 2.64 -9.42
C HIS A 246 13.13 2.72 -10.94
N GLY A 247 11.97 2.29 -11.45
CA GLY A 247 11.64 2.35 -12.87
C GLY A 247 12.42 1.38 -13.77
N LYS A 248 13.24 0.46 -13.21
CA LYS A 248 14.04 -0.52 -13.97
C LYS A 248 13.20 -1.72 -14.41
N VAL A 249 12.15 -1.44 -15.16
CA VAL A 249 11.18 -2.39 -15.70
C VAL A 249 11.08 -2.30 -17.23
N ALA A 250 10.38 -3.24 -17.85
CA ALA A 250 10.14 -3.25 -19.30
C ALA A 250 8.78 -2.61 -19.67
N TYR A 251 8.51 -2.51 -20.98
CA TYR A 251 7.19 -2.19 -21.55
C TYR A 251 6.59 -0.84 -21.14
N TRP A 252 7.42 0.21 -21.00
CA TRP A 252 6.95 1.54 -20.61
C TRP A 252 5.82 2.13 -21.49
N PRO A 253 5.85 1.99 -22.84
CA PRO A 253 4.72 2.42 -23.67
C PRO A 253 3.41 1.73 -23.29
N GLU A 254 3.45 0.42 -23.03
CA GLU A 254 2.28 -0.35 -22.61
C GLU A 254 1.85 0.01 -21.18
N VAL A 255 2.78 0.23 -20.25
CA VAL A 255 2.49 0.72 -18.90
C VAL A 255 1.73 2.03 -18.96
N PHE A 256 2.19 3.02 -19.73
CA PHE A 256 1.48 4.30 -19.85
C PHE A 256 0.10 4.13 -20.49
N ALA A 257 0.02 3.39 -21.61
CA ALA A 257 -1.24 3.15 -22.29
C ALA A 257 -2.28 2.49 -21.37
N THR A 258 -1.85 1.50 -20.58
CA THR A 258 -2.69 0.83 -19.58
C THR A 258 -3.07 1.82 -18.49
N THR A 259 -2.11 2.50 -17.85
CA THR A 259 -2.35 3.47 -16.77
C THR A 259 -3.43 4.48 -17.17
N LEU A 260 -3.26 5.14 -18.32
CA LEU A 260 -4.20 6.12 -18.87
C LEU A 260 -5.58 5.51 -19.15
N SER A 261 -5.62 4.27 -19.66
CA SER A 261 -6.91 3.60 -19.93
C SER A 261 -7.70 3.31 -18.65
N LEU A 262 -7.02 3.08 -17.51
CA LEU A 262 -7.60 2.72 -16.22
C LEU A 262 -8.20 3.89 -15.42
N ARG A 263 -8.06 5.13 -15.93
CA ARG A 263 -8.45 6.39 -15.27
C ARG A 263 -9.81 6.38 -14.59
N ASP A 264 -10.83 5.90 -15.29
CA ASP A 264 -12.21 5.93 -14.80
C ASP A 264 -12.65 4.62 -14.10
N GLY A 265 -11.75 3.64 -14.00
CA GLY A 265 -12.00 2.36 -13.34
C GLY A 265 -11.96 2.45 -11.81
N THR A 266 -12.51 1.43 -11.15
CA THR A 266 -12.47 1.29 -9.69
C THR A 266 -11.19 0.58 -9.25
N TYR A 267 -10.54 1.12 -8.21
CA TYR A 267 -9.39 0.53 -7.54
C TYR A 267 -9.67 -0.93 -7.07
N PRO A 268 -8.69 -1.85 -7.14
CA PRO A 268 -7.30 -1.68 -7.58
C PRO A 268 -7.10 -1.75 -9.11
N TYR A 269 -8.17 -1.91 -9.88
CA TYR A 269 -8.11 -2.03 -11.34
C TYR A 269 -8.40 -0.71 -12.07
N GLY A 270 -8.24 0.40 -11.37
CA GLY A 270 -8.51 1.75 -11.81
C GLY A 270 -8.11 2.77 -10.75
N TRP A 271 -8.23 4.05 -11.07
CA TRP A 271 -7.70 5.11 -10.19
C TRP A 271 -8.68 5.52 -9.08
N LYS A 272 -9.96 5.14 -9.19
CA LYS A 272 -11.02 5.71 -8.35
C LYS A 272 -11.46 4.78 -7.23
N HIS A 273 -11.71 5.36 -6.07
CA HIS A 273 -12.40 4.72 -4.97
C HIS A 273 -13.81 5.31 -4.86
N ASN A 274 -14.84 4.47 -4.72
CA ASN A 274 -16.25 4.91 -4.68
C ASN A 274 -16.68 5.86 -5.82
N GLY A 275 -15.99 5.81 -6.96
CA GLY A 275 -16.27 6.64 -8.13
C GLY A 275 -15.59 8.01 -8.14
N ASP A 276 -14.75 8.33 -7.16
CA ASP A 276 -13.97 9.57 -7.08
C ASP A 276 -12.47 9.29 -6.96
N PHE A 277 -11.64 10.31 -7.20
CA PHE A 277 -10.20 10.22 -6.97
C PHE A 277 -9.86 10.19 -5.47
N ASN A 278 -8.64 9.78 -5.14
CA ASN A 278 -8.05 9.93 -3.81
C ASN A 278 -6.54 10.15 -3.94
N ASN A 279 -5.91 10.75 -2.92
CA ASN A 279 -4.49 11.12 -3.02
C ASN A 279 -3.55 9.92 -3.05
N HIS A 280 -3.93 8.77 -2.48
CA HIS A 280 -3.12 7.55 -2.58
C HIS A 280 -2.98 7.11 -4.03
N ASN A 281 -4.10 6.92 -4.73
CA ASN A 281 -4.10 6.47 -6.11
C ASN A 281 -3.51 7.55 -7.03
N ASN A 282 -3.71 8.83 -6.72
CA ASN A 282 -3.08 9.92 -7.45
C ASN A 282 -1.54 9.89 -7.32
N TYR A 283 -1.03 9.61 -6.12
CA TYR A 283 0.40 9.41 -5.89
C TYR A 283 0.92 8.20 -6.67
N ASP A 284 0.22 7.06 -6.64
CA ASP A 284 0.61 5.86 -7.38
C ASP A 284 0.75 6.14 -8.88
N VAL A 285 -0.26 6.80 -9.46
CA VAL A 285 -0.28 7.18 -10.88
C VAL A 285 0.85 8.17 -11.21
N ALA A 286 1.01 9.21 -10.39
CA ALA A 286 2.08 10.20 -10.59
C ALA A 286 3.46 9.55 -10.56
N LYS A 287 3.68 8.61 -9.62
CA LYS A 287 4.95 7.90 -9.52
C LYS A 287 5.24 7.03 -10.74
N ILE A 288 4.24 6.30 -11.23
CA ILE A 288 4.36 5.49 -12.45
C ILE A 288 4.76 6.37 -13.64
N PHE A 289 4.12 7.53 -13.80
CA PHE A 289 4.48 8.46 -14.87
C PHE A 289 5.88 9.06 -14.70
N ALA A 290 6.27 9.44 -13.48
CA ALA A 290 7.59 9.99 -13.21
C ALA A 290 8.71 9.02 -13.59
N GLU A 291 8.62 7.76 -13.16
CA GLU A 291 9.63 6.72 -13.38
C GLU A 291 9.79 6.36 -14.87
N GLY A 292 8.69 6.39 -15.64
CA GLY A 292 8.71 6.02 -17.05
C GLY A 292 8.75 7.19 -18.04
N TRP A 293 8.78 8.44 -17.56
CA TRP A 293 8.60 9.63 -18.40
C TRP A 293 9.55 9.64 -19.61
N SER A 294 10.83 9.35 -19.41
CA SER A 294 11.82 9.36 -20.50
C SER A 294 11.66 8.25 -21.56
N SER A 295 10.70 7.35 -21.38
CA SER A 295 10.52 6.13 -22.20
C SER A 295 9.31 6.18 -23.15
N VAL A 296 8.54 7.26 -23.17
CA VAL A 296 7.34 7.41 -24.02
C VAL A 296 7.44 8.64 -24.93
N ASP A 297 6.51 8.73 -25.89
CA ASP A 297 6.49 9.81 -26.88
C ASP A 297 5.74 11.06 -26.40
N ASP A 298 5.91 12.17 -27.13
CA ASP A 298 5.30 13.47 -26.81
C ASP A 298 3.77 13.41 -26.73
N ALA A 299 3.13 12.55 -27.52
CA ALA A 299 1.68 12.38 -27.49
C ALA A 299 1.21 11.73 -26.18
N THR A 300 1.96 10.72 -25.74
CA THR A 300 1.74 10.06 -24.44
C THR A 300 2.04 11.01 -23.28
N HIS A 301 3.10 11.81 -23.37
CA HIS A 301 3.38 12.89 -22.41
C HIS A 301 2.21 13.86 -22.31
N GLN A 302 1.71 14.34 -23.44
CA GLN A 302 0.60 15.28 -23.43
C GLN A 302 -0.64 14.71 -22.70
N GLN A 303 -1.01 13.46 -22.99
CA GLN A 303 -2.15 12.81 -22.33
C GLN A 303 -1.91 12.67 -20.81
N ALA A 304 -0.72 12.23 -20.40
CA ALA A 304 -0.36 12.09 -18.99
C ALA A 304 -0.31 13.45 -18.26
N SER A 305 0.18 14.51 -18.90
CA SER A 305 0.18 15.87 -18.35
C SER A 305 -1.22 16.42 -18.16
N GLU A 306 -2.15 16.16 -19.10
CA GLU A 306 -3.56 16.56 -18.97
C GLU A 306 -4.24 15.86 -17.77
N ASP A 307 -3.94 14.58 -17.56
CA ASP A 307 -4.43 13.84 -16.40
C ASP A 307 -3.79 14.31 -15.09
N LEU A 308 -2.46 14.51 -15.05
CA LEU A 308 -1.76 15.06 -13.86
C LEU A 308 -2.29 16.45 -13.47
N SER A 309 -2.61 17.30 -14.45
CA SER A 309 -3.26 18.58 -14.20
C SER A 309 -4.64 18.41 -13.54
N THR A 310 -5.42 17.41 -13.98
CA THR A 310 -6.72 17.09 -13.36
C THR A 310 -6.56 16.55 -11.95
N LEU A 311 -5.58 15.67 -11.70
CA LEU A 311 -5.29 15.13 -10.37
C LEU A 311 -4.81 16.23 -9.41
N LEU A 312 -3.99 17.18 -9.91
CA LEU A 312 -3.55 18.35 -9.15
C LEU A 312 -4.73 19.25 -8.77
N ASP A 313 -5.60 19.58 -9.73
CA ASP A 313 -6.81 20.38 -9.47
C ASP A 313 -7.69 19.72 -8.41
N TRP A 314 -7.94 18.41 -8.54
CA TRP A 314 -8.72 17.65 -7.56
C TRP A 314 -8.04 17.64 -6.18
N CYS A 315 -6.73 17.40 -6.12
CA CYS A 315 -5.98 17.41 -4.87
C CYS A 315 -6.16 18.76 -4.15
N LEU A 316 -5.91 19.87 -4.84
CA LEU A 316 -5.95 21.21 -4.23
C LEU A 316 -7.36 21.70 -3.89
N ASN A 317 -8.36 21.34 -4.70
CA ASN A 317 -9.71 21.94 -4.60
C ASN A 317 -10.77 21.01 -3.99
N VAL A 318 -10.51 19.69 -3.93
CA VAL A 318 -11.45 18.70 -3.40
C VAL A 318 -10.87 18.02 -2.16
N SER A 319 -9.61 17.59 -2.20
CA SER A 319 -9.01 16.80 -1.11
C SER A 319 -8.47 17.61 0.07
N MET A 320 -8.41 18.95 -0.05
CA MET A 320 -7.77 19.82 0.93
C MET A 320 -8.73 20.82 1.57
N THR A 321 -8.47 21.13 2.84
CA THR A 321 -9.13 22.22 3.56
C THR A 321 -8.43 23.55 3.33
N GLN A 322 -9.16 24.65 3.55
CA GLN A 322 -8.61 26.00 3.39
C GLN A 322 -7.48 26.35 4.36
N ASP A 323 -7.25 25.58 5.42
CA ASP A 323 -6.15 25.77 6.37
C ASP A 323 -4.98 24.80 6.13
N GLY A 324 -4.99 24.08 5.00
CA GLY A 324 -3.88 23.24 4.55
C GLY A 324 -3.89 21.83 5.14
N GLY A 325 -5.03 21.37 5.64
CA GLY A 325 -5.23 19.98 5.99
C GLY A 325 -5.73 19.15 4.81
N PHE A 326 -5.62 17.83 4.91
CA PHE A 326 -6.22 16.89 3.98
C PHE A 326 -7.51 16.32 4.56
N ILE A 327 -8.52 16.16 3.71
CA ILE A 327 -9.80 15.58 4.07
C ILE A 327 -9.63 14.05 4.07
N ASP A 328 -9.91 13.45 5.21
CA ASP A 328 -9.86 12.00 5.40
C ASP A 328 -11.08 11.30 4.75
N ASP A 329 -10.86 10.07 4.28
CA ASP A 329 -11.86 9.13 3.79
C ASP A 329 -11.70 7.84 4.59
N ASP A 330 -12.50 7.71 5.64
CA ASP A 330 -12.50 6.58 6.58
C ASP A 330 -12.84 5.22 5.91
N SER A 331 -13.36 5.25 4.68
CA SER A 331 -13.63 4.06 3.89
C SER A 331 -12.42 3.58 3.07
N PHE A 332 -11.32 4.35 3.08
CA PHE A 332 -10.11 4.09 2.30
C PHE A 332 -8.83 4.14 3.15
N TYR A 333 -8.62 5.22 3.90
CA TYR A 333 -7.43 5.37 4.73
C TYR A 333 -7.59 4.68 6.08
N ASN A 334 -6.46 4.24 6.64
CA ASN A 334 -6.43 3.64 7.97
C ASN A 334 -6.19 4.67 9.08
N SER A 335 -5.75 5.90 8.73
CA SER A 335 -5.48 6.98 9.67
C SER A 335 -5.57 8.35 8.97
N VAL A 336 -5.75 9.41 9.77
CA VAL A 336 -5.64 10.79 9.29
C VAL A 336 -4.22 11.06 8.78
N GLY A 337 -3.19 10.53 9.44
CA GLY A 337 -1.80 10.65 8.99
C GLY A 337 -1.58 10.10 7.58
N ALA A 338 -2.22 8.99 7.22
CA ALA A 338 -2.17 8.45 5.86
C ALA A 338 -2.73 9.44 4.82
N ALA A 339 -3.83 10.14 5.11
CA ALA A 339 -4.36 11.16 4.21
C ALA A 339 -3.35 12.30 3.96
N TYR A 340 -2.59 12.70 4.98
CA TYR A 340 -1.48 13.66 4.84
C TYR A 340 -0.34 13.07 4.03
N TYR A 341 0.12 11.87 4.35
CA TYR A 341 1.23 11.22 3.67
C TYR A 341 1.00 11.13 2.17
N TYR A 342 -0.16 10.64 1.74
CA TYR A 342 -0.45 10.49 0.32
C TYR A 342 -0.66 11.84 -0.38
N GLY A 343 -1.33 12.79 0.27
CA GLY A 343 -1.49 14.15 -0.26
C GLY A 343 -0.17 14.88 -0.45
N VAL A 344 0.72 14.82 0.56
CA VAL A 344 2.07 15.38 0.49
C VAL A 344 2.92 14.65 -0.54
N SER A 345 2.87 13.32 -0.56
CA SER A 345 3.67 12.50 -1.50
C SER A 345 3.29 12.77 -2.95
N PHE A 346 1.99 12.90 -3.26
CA PHE A 346 1.54 13.30 -4.58
C PHE A 346 2.08 14.69 -4.98
N LEU A 347 1.90 15.70 -4.12
CA LEU A 347 2.35 17.07 -4.39
C LEU A 347 3.89 17.18 -4.52
N ASP A 348 4.63 16.42 -3.72
CA ASP A 348 6.09 16.37 -3.81
C ASP A 348 6.56 15.68 -5.11
N GLU A 349 5.96 14.54 -5.47
CA GLU A 349 6.35 13.74 -6.64
C GLU A 349 6.14 14.51 -7.95
N ILE A 350 5.04 15.26 -8.07
CA ILE A 350 4.76 16.07 -9.27
C ILE A 350 5.54 17.40 -9.31
N GLY A 351 6.36 17.69 -8.28
CA GLY A 351 7.15 18.90 -8.17
C GLY A 351 6.36 20.16 -7.83
N TYR A 352 5.22 20.04 -7.13
CA TYR A 352 4.43 21.20 -6.71
C TYR A 352 5.16 22.07 -5.69
N PHE A 353 5.88 21.45 -4.74
CA PHE A 353 6.67 22.18 -3.73
C PHE A 353 8.04 22.60 -4.23
N ASP A 354 8.70 21.74 -5.02
CA ASP A 354 10.01 21.97 -5.60
C ASP A 354 9.96 21.83 -7.14
N PRO A 355 10.05 22.94 -7.89
CA PRO A 355 10.07 22.93 -9.35
C PRO A 355 11.19 22.07 -9.95
N SER A 356 12.26 21.78 -9.21
CA SER A 356 13.35 20.92 -9.69
C SER A 356 12.94 19.46 -9.91
N LYS A 357 11.84 19.02 -9.27
CA LYS A 357 11.24 17.69 -9.43
C LYS A 357 10.19 17.63 -10.54
N CYS A 358 9.73 18.78 -11.04
CA CYS A 358 8.64 18.83 -12.01
C CYS A 358 9.09 18.23 -13.36
N PHE A 359 8.47 17.12 -13.75
CA PHE A 359 8.79 16.40 -14.99
C PHE A 359 7.74 16.57 -16.10
N TRP A 360 6.52 17.00 -15.75
CA TRP A 360 5.34 16.86 -16.59
C TRP A 360 4.81 18.18 -17.19
N THR A 361 5.28 19.33 -16.72
CA THR A 361 4.85 20.64 -17.21
C THR A 361 5.95 21.69 -17.06
N ASP A 362 5.90 22.70 -17.95
CA ASP A 362 6.73 23.92 -17.85
C ASP A 362 6.10 24.98 -16.92
N GLU A 363 4.90 24.73 -16.39
CA GLU A 363 4.26 25.61 -15.41
C GLU A 363 5.07 25.66 -14.11
N THR A 364 5.10 26.83 -13.49
CA THR A 364 5.70 27.02 -12.16
C THR A 364 4.60 27.18 -11.12
N PHE A 365 4.79 26.59 -9.94
CA PHE A 365 3.87 26.69 -8.79
C PHE A 365 4.45 27.60 -7.69
N PRO A 366 4.48 28.92 -7.87
CA PRO A 366 5.09 29.85 -6.91
C PRO A 366 4.42 29.84 -5.52
N GLU A 367 3.18 29.38 -5.44
CA GLU A 367 2.43 29.19 -4.20
C GLU A 367 2.81 27.91 -3.44
N GLY A 368 3.48 26.95 -4.10
CA GLY A 368 3.86 25.64 -3.54
C GLY A 368 4.59 25.74 -2.20
N PRO A 369 5.67 26.52 -2.06
CA PRO A 369 6.37 26.69 -0.78
C PRO A 369 5.47 27.26 0.34
N ALA A 370 4.53 28.15 -0.01
CA ALA A 370 3.61 28.71 0.97
C ALA A 370 2.56 27.68 1.43
N LEU A 371 2.08 26.82 0.51
CA LEU A 371 1.20 25.70 0.85
C LEU A 371 1.94 24.66 1.70
N CYS A 372 3.16 24.28 1.33
CA CYS A 372 4.01 23.37 2.10
C CYS A 372 4.13 23.81 3.57
N GLY A 373 4.48 25.08 3.81
CA GLY A 373 4.56 25.64 5.17
C GLY A 373 3.22 25.77 5.90
N LYS A 374 2.10 25.71 5.18
CA LYS A 374 0.75 25.69 5.75
C LYS A 374 0.36 24.28 6.19
N ILE A 375 0.65 23.27 5.39
CA ILE A 375 0.47 21.86 5.73
C ILE A 375 1.29 21.52 6.99
N GLN A 376 2.58 21.89 7.03
CA GLN A 376 3.43 21.67 8.21
C GLN A 376 2.82 22.26 9.50
N LYS A 377 2.20 23.45 9.41
CA LYS A 377 1.57 24.09 10.57
C LYS A 377 0.28 23.39 10.97
N ASN A 378 -0.49 22.93 10.00
CA ASN A 378 -1.74 22.22 10.25
C ASN A 378 -1.44 20.90 10.98
N MET A 379 -0.55 20.06 10.44
CA MET A 379 -0.13 18.80 11.08
C MET A 379 0.31 19.01 12.53
N LYS A 380 1.17 20.01 12.78
CA LYS A 380 1.62 20.38 14.13
C LYS A 380 0.51 20.89 15.04
N SER A 381 -0.51 21.56 14.50
CA SER A 381 -1.62 22.06 15.31
C SER A 381 -2.62 20.97 15.71
N HIS A 382 -2.58 19.84 15.00
CA HIS A 382 -3.40 18.67 15.28
C HIS A 382 -2.64 17.58 16.05
N ASP A 383 -1.37 17.84 16.44
CA ASP A 383 -0.51 16.88 17.13
C ASP A 383 -0.51 15.49 16.45
N LEU A 384 -0.43 15.47 15.11
CA LEU A 384 -0.31 14.20 14.37
C LEU A 384 1.09 13.61 14.64
N ASP A 385 1.12 12.40 15.19
CA ASP A 385 2.33 11.73 15.68
C ASP A 385 2.42 10.23 15.29
N ASP A 386 1.67 9.82 14.26
CA ASP A 386 1.82 8.51 13.63
C ASP A 386 2.95 8.48 12.58
N ASP A 387 3.39 7.27 12.20
CA ASP A 387 4.52 7.06 11.29
C ASP A 387 4.30 7.70 9.92
N GLU A 388 3.07 7.65 9.39
CA GLU A 388 2.73 8.28 8.11
C GLU A 388 2.80 9.81 8.20
N ALA A 389 2.34 10.40 9.32
CA ALA A 389 2.46 11.83 9.57
C ALA A 389 3.93 12.26 9.68
N ASP A 390 4.78 11.48 10.33
CA ASP A 390 6.22 11.76 10.41
C ASP A 390 6.89 11.68 9.03
N ALA A 391 6.58 10.66 8.23
CA ALA A 391 7.06 10.55 6.85
C ALA A 391 6.60 11.71 5.96
N ALA A 392 5.35 12.18 6.14
CA ALA A 392 4.83 13.36 5.45
C ALA A 392 5.58 14.63 5.87
N MET A 393 5.88 14.79 7.16
CA MET A 393 6.63 15.92 7.70
C MET A 393 8.06 15.95 7.16
N GLU A 394 8.73 14.80 7.07
CA GLU A 394 10.08 14.68 6.48
C GLU A 394 10.10 15.21 5.04
N LYS A 395 9.18 14.73 4.19
CA LYS A 395 9.04 15.20 2.80
C LYS A 395 8.81 16.71 2.71
N LEU A 396 7.94 17.27 3.56
CA LEU A 396 7.68 18.72 3.59
C LEU A 396 8.91 19.52 4.02
N VAL A 397 9.66 19.02 5.02
CA VAL A 397 10.88 19.67 5.51
C VAL A 397 11.97 19.64 4.44
N ASP A 398 12.11 18.53 3.72
CA ASP A 398 13.06 18.43 2.62
C ASP A 398 12.70 19.36 1.46
N ALA A 399 11.41 19.48 1.13
CA ALA A 399 10.94 20.29 0.02
C ALA A 399 11.01 21.81 0.30
N CYS A 400 10.59 22.26 1.49
CA CYS A 400 10.45 23.70 1.77
C CYS A 400 11.13 24.19 3.06
N GLY A 401 11.88 23.32 3.75
CA GLY A 401 12.51 23.61 5.03
C GLY A 401 11.50 23.64 6.18
N ASP A 402 12.02 23.71 7.41
CA ASP A 402 11.20 23.80 8.62
C ASP A 402 10.53 25.19 8.73
N CYS A 403 9.27 25.26 8.31
CA CYS A 403 8.45 26.47 8.29
C CYS A 403 7.94 26.89 9.69
N SER A 404 8.21 26.09 10.72
CA SER A 404 7.86 26.40 12.12
C SER A 404 8.95 27.20 12.85
N LYS A 405 10.19 27.14 12.36
CA LYS A 405 11.27 28.01 12.83
C LYS A 405 11.03 29.41 12.30
N SER A 406 10.35 30.24 13.09
CA SER A 406 10.21 31.66 12.80
C SER A 406 11.59 32.23 12.49
N ASN A 407 11.76 32.85 11.32
CA ASN A 407 12.87 33.74 11.03
C ASN A 407 12.79 34.90 12.04
N LYS A 408 13.38 34.73 13.23
CA LYS A 408 13.77 35.84 14.09
C LYS A 408 14.84 36.60 13.32
N ARG A 409 14.40 37.51 12.44
CA ARG A 409 15.24 38.62 11.99
C ARG A 409 15.75 39.28 13.27
N ARG A 410 17.01 39.06 13.58
CA ARG A 410 17.78 39.96 14.45
C ARG A 410 17.72 41.31 13.78
N THR A 411 16.81 42.17 14.23
CA THR A 411 16.98 43.62 14.09
C THR A 411 18.24 43.97 14.84
N VAL A 412 19.33 44.16 14.08
CA VAL A 412 20.54 44.80 14.58
C VAL A 412 20.19 46.28 14.73
N HIS A 413 20.19 46.77 15.97
CA HIS A 413 20.23 48.20 16.28
C HIS A 413 21.69 48.64 16.40
#